data_AF-A0A2Z7D7Q7-F1
#
_entry.id   AF-A0A2Z7D7Q7-F1
#
_cell.length_a   1.000
_cell.length_b   1.000
_cell.length_c   1.000
_cell.angle_alpha   90.00
_cell.angle_beta   90.00
_cell.angle_gamma   90.00
#
_symmetry.space_group_name_H-M   'P 1'
#
loop_
_entity.id
_entity.type
_entity.pdbx_description
1 polymer ?
#
loop_
_entity_poly.entity_id
_entity_poly.type
_entity_poly.pdbx_seq_one_letter_code
_entity_poly.pdbx_strand_id
1 'polypeptide(L)'
;VRDLRRLIAGTSHKPIDDIKLIFRGNVLRDNANGDDLSVQFHNGETIIVATKPKPPLKLIQDNFDDDDSEDVKFRLPESTSRWKRRLFSILHDKFKLPDVLLMAIFSIKLKIWLITVGWLILAPIAHKLDVGPLYILGTGFVIIFYNLGHRQPGDISAYSIFNEDFRELPGTLNADRLDRDIRNGQF
;
A
#
# COMPACT_ATOMS: atom_id res chain seq x y z
N VAL A 1 -1.64 4.65 33.79
CA VAL A 1 -0.61 5.64 33.33
C VAL A 1 -1.22 6.95 32.82
N ARG A 2 -2.32 6.91 32.07
CA ARG A 2 -2.99 8.09 31.49
C ARG A 2 -3.39 9.17 32.50
N ASP A 3 -3.92 8.79 33.66
CA ASP A 3 -4.32 9.75 34.69
C ASP A 3 -3.13 10.42 35.38
N LEU A 4 -2.04 9.68 35.59
CA LEU A 4 -0.78 10.25 36.05
C LEU A 4 -0.23 11.27 35.06
N ARG A 5 -0.31 10.98 33.74
CA ARG A 5 0.11 11.93 32.70
C ARG A 5 -0.77 13.18 32.68
N ARG A 6 -2.08 13.05 32.89
CA ARG A 6 -3.01 14.19 33.03
C ARG A 6 -2.67 15.07 34.23
N LEU A 7 -2.35 14.47 35.38
CA LEU A 7 -1.95 15.21 36.57
C LEU A 7 -0.67 16.02 36.32
N ILE A 8 0.35 15.39 35.73
CA ILE A 8 1.63 16.06 35.42
C ILE A 8 1.46 17.15 34.36
N ALA A 9 0.60 16.93 33.36
CA ALA A 9 0.26 17.92 32.35
C ALA A 9 -0.41 19.16 32.97
N GLY A 10 -1.32 18.96 33.95
CA GLY A 10 -1.97 20.03 34.68
C GLY A 10 -0.98 20.88 35.49
N THR A 11 -0.02 20.23 36.17
CA THR A 11 1.03 20.93 36.93
C THR A 11 2.03 21.65 36.02
N SER A 12 2.37 21.05 34.87
CA SER A 12 3.44 21.54 33.99
C SER A 12 2.96 22.49 32.89
N HIS A 13 1.65 22.74 32.76
CA HIS A 13 1.05 23.56 31.70
C HIS A 13 1.46 23.14 30.28
N LYS A 14 1.78 21.85 30.08
CA LYS A 14 2.20 21.28 28.78
C LYS A 14 1.15 20.32 28.24
N PRO A 15 0.97 20.24 26.91
CA PRO A 15 0.03 19.29 26.32
C PRO A 15 0.44 17.86 26.65
N ILE A 16 -0.56 17.01 26.89
CA ILE A 16 -0.40 15.60 27.29
C ILE A 16 0.44 14.81 26.28
N ASP A 17 0.36 15.18 25.00
CA ASP A 17 1.07 14.51 23.90
C ASP A 17 2.59 14.76 23.91
N ASP A 18 3.04 15.87 24.51
CA ASP A 18 4.46 16.24 24.58
C ASP A 18 5.17 15.64 25.80
N ILE A 19 4.45 14.92 26.67
CA ILE A 19 4.97 14.36 27.91
C ILE A 19 5.19 12.86 27.75
N LYS A 20 6.44 12.43 27.93
CA LYS A 20 6.82 11.02 28.05
C LYS A 20 7.22 10.71 29.49
N LEU A 21 6.61 9.69 30.06
CA LEU A 21 6.93 9.18 31.40
C LEU A 21 7.86 7.98 31.26
N ILE A 22 8.96 7.99 32.00
CA ILE A 22 9.96 6.92 32.01
C ILE A 22 10.12 6.43 33.45
N PHE A 23 9.98 5.11 33.63
CA PHE A 23 10.10 4.45 34.92
C PHE A 23 11.03 3.25 34.79
N ARG A 24 12.11 3.21 35.60
CA ARG A 24 13.15 2.15 35.58
C ARG A 24 13.68 1.81 34.17
N GLY A 25 13.95 2.84 33.36
CA GLY A 25 14.45 2.68 31.99
C GLY A 25 13.40 2.30 30.95
N ASN A 26 12.15 2.06 31.36
CA ASN A 26 11.06 1.73 30.45
C ASN A 26 10.13 2.93 30.23
N VAL A 27 9.81 3.21 28.97
CA VAL A 27 8.82 4.24 28.61
C VAL A 27 7.43 3.74 28.95
N LEU A 28 6.75 4.43 29.88
CA LEU A 28 5.39 4.11 30.27
C LEU A 28 4.43 4.54 29.15
N ARG A 29 3.94 3.55 28.41
CA ARG A 29 2.91 3.75 27.38
C ARG A 29 1.55 3.80 28.06
N ASP A 30 0.66 4.66 27.55
CA ASP A 30 -0.70 4.77 28.10
C ASP A 30 -1.53 3.52 27.83
N ASN A 31 -1.23 2.82 26.74
CA ASN A 31 -1.91 1.61 26.32
C ASN A 31 -0.88 0.61 25.76
N ALA A 32 -0.94 -0.63 26.22
CA ALA A 32 -0.34 -1.75 25.54
C ALA A 32 -1.46 -2.69 25.06
N ASN A 33 -1.48 -2.94 23.76
CA ASN A 33 -2.35 -3.95 23.14
C ASN A 33 -3.89 -3.75 23.27
N GLY A 34 -4.33 -2.56 23.67
CA GLY A 34 -5.74 -2.20 23.84
C GLY A 34 -6.12 -1.92 25.29
N ASP A 35 -5.33 -2.37 26.26
CA ASP A 35 -5.65 -2.29 27.68
C ASP A 35 -4.90 -1.15 28.36
N ASP A 36 -5.58 -0.48 29.30
CA ASP A 36 -5.00 0.58 30.12
C ASP A 36 -3.96 -0.03 31.07
N LEU A 37 -2.70 0.37 30.89
CA LEU A 37 -1.61 -0.08 31.75
C LEU A 37 -1.74 0.58 33.14
N SER A 38 -1.95 -0.25 34.15
CA SER A 38 -1.80 0.11 35.56
C SER A 38 -0.36 -0.22 35.99
N VAL A 39 0.32 0.77 36.56
CA VAL A 39 1.65 0.59 37.16
C VAL A 39 1.48 0.92 38.62
N GLN A 40 1.88 0.00 39.51
CA GLN A 40 1.90 0.24 40.95
C GLN A 40 3.20 0.98 41.28
N PHE A 41 3.07 2.10 41.98
CA PHE A 41 4.19 2.87 42.49
C PHE A 41 4.29 2.68 44.00
N HIS A 42 5.49 2.43 44.50
CA HIS A 42 5.75 2.43 45.94
C HIS A 42 6.20 3.83 46.40
N ASN A 43 5.92 4.15 47.67
CA ASN A 43 6.29 5.44 48.23
C ASN A 43 7.82 5.63 48.22
N GLY A 44 8.29 6.73 47.64
CA GLY A 44 9.73 7.02 47.44
C GLY A 44 10.28 6.66 46.06
N GLU A 45 9.46 6.13 45.14
CA GLU A 45 9.90 5.86 43.77
C GLU A 45 9.95 7.13 42.91
N THR A 46 11.03 7.28 42.13
CA THR A 46 11.25 8.42 41.24
C THR A 46 10.80 8.11 39.82
N ILE A 47 10.09 9.06 39.19
CA ILE A 47 9.67 8.98 37.79
C ILE A 47 10.37 10.09 37.01
N ILE A 48 10.91 9.75 35.85
CA ILE A 48 11.52 10.74 34.96
C ILE A 48 10.44 11.23 33.99
N VAL A 49 10.24 12.55 33.96
CA VAL A 49 9.31 13.21 33.05
C VAL A 49 10.11 13.91 31.97
N ALA A 50 10.04 13.40 30.75
CA ALA A 50 10.65 14.03 29.58
C ALA A 50 9.59 14.82 28.83
N THR A 51 9.88 16.07 28.51
CA THR A 51 9.03 16.93 27.69
C THR A 51 9.70 17.15 26.35
N LYS A 52 8.92 17.04 25.27
CA LYS A 52 9.37 17.45 23.94
C LYS A 52 9.62 18.97 23.94
N PRO A 53 10.81 19.45 23.52
CA PRO A 53 11.03 20.87 23.31
C PRO A 53 10.17 21.37 22.14
N LYS A 54 9.82 22.67 22.15
CA LYS A 54 9.18 23.28 20.98
C LYS A 54 10.10 23.08 19.77
N PRO A 55 9.57 22.58 18.64
CA PRO A 55 10.39 22.41 17.45
C PRO A 55 10.99 23.77 17.05
N PRO A 56 12.28 23.83 16.66
CA PRO A 56 12.87 25.05 16.16
C PRO A 56 12.10 25.54 14.92
N LEU A 57 12.10 26.86 14.71
CA LEU A 57 11.45 27.48 13.55
C LEU A 57 11.97 26.83 12.25
N LYS A 58 11.04 26.48 11.35
CA LYS A 58 11.23 25.78 10.07
C LYS A 58 12.21 26.43 9.06
N LEU A 59 12.91 27.50 9.43
CA LEU A 59 13.79 28.23 8.51
C LEU A 59 15.21 27.62 8.41
N ILE A 60 15.55 26.60 9.20
CA ILE A 60 16.90 26.00 9.23
C ILE A 60 16.84 24.48 8.97
N GLN A 61 15.91 24.02 8.11
CA GLN A 61 15.77 22.61 7.79
C GLN A 61 15.95 22.32 6.28
N ASP A 62 16.69 23.18 5.59
CA ASP A 62 17.06 22.98 4.18
C ASP A 62 18.54 22.58 3.99
N ASN A 63 19.34 22.44 5.05
CA ASN A 63 20.80 22.20 4.91
C ASN A 63 21.42 21.23 5.93
N PHE A 64 20.66 20.29 6.48
CA PHE A 64 21.23 19.18 7.25
C PHE A 64 20.61 17.86 6.79
N ASP A 65 20.78 17.57 5.50
CA ASP A 65 20.88 16.20 5.02
C ASP A 65 22.35 15.81 5.12
N ASP A 66 22.73 15.15 6.21
CA ASP A 66 23.91 14.29 6.24
C ASP A 66 23.60 13.12 7.18
N ASP A 67 23.22 12.04 6.50
CA ASP A 67 23.63 10.65 6.69
C ASP A 67 24.06 10.21 8.11
N ASP A 68 23.25 9.36 8.74
CA ASP A 68 23.77 8.20 9.48
C ASP A 68 22.65 7.26 9.94
N SER A 69 22.91 5.97 9.74
CA SER A 69 22.18 4.76 10.15
C SER A 69 21.08 4.24 9.21
N GLU A 70 21.52 3.23 8.46
CA GLU A 70 20.74 2.17 7.82
C GLU A 70 19.71 1.52 8.76
N ASP A 71 18.57 2.18 8.94
CA ASP A 71 17.32 1.53 9.25
C ASP A 71 16.29 2.12 8.30
N VAL A 72 16.15 1.50 7.12
CA VAL A 72 15.01 1.75 6.23
C VAL A 72 13.77 1.18 6.89
N LYS A 73 13.37 1.79 8.01
CA LYS A 73 12.18 1.46 8.77
C LYS A 73 11.02 1.88 7.92
N PHE A 74 10.55 0.92 7.13
CA PHE A 74 9.36 0.98 6.31
C PHE A 74 8.25 1.63 7.12
N ARG A 75 7.96 2.90 6.84
CA ARG A 75 6.87 3.61 7.49
C ARG A 75 5.58 3.05 6.91
N LEU A 76 4.95 2.12 7.63
CA LEU A 76 3.62 1.65 7.28
C LEU A 76 2.70 2.86 7.14
N PRO A 77 1.86 2.92 6.08
CA PRO A 77 0.87 3.97 5.96
C PRO A 77 0.01 3.96 7.24
N GLU A 78 -0.19 5.12 7.85
CA GLU A 78 -1.11 5.38 8.96
C GLU A 78 -2.56 5.10 8.51
N SER A 79 -2.87 3.82 8.27
CA SER A 79 -4.16 3.32 7.79
C SER A 79 -4.92 2.73 8.96
N THR A 80 -5.77 3.57 9.52
CA THR A 80 -6.65 3.39 10.67
C THR A 80 -7.49 2.10 10.60
N SER A 81 -7.09 1.05 11.32
CA SER A 81 -8.02 0.08 11.91
C SER A 81 -7.31 -0.84 12.89
N ARG A 82 -7.77 -0.84 14.15
CA ARG A 82 -7.20 -1.64 15.26
C ARG A 82 -7.17 -3.14 14.97
N TRP A 83 -8.07 -3.61 14.13
CA TRP A 83 -8.13 -5.02 13.71
C TRP A 83 -7.02 -5.38 12.71
N LYS A 84 -6.63 -4.45 11.82
CA LYS A 84 -5.49 -4.65 10.90
C LYS A 84 -4.16 -4.83 11.64
N ARG A 85 -3.97 -4.11 12.75
CA ARG A 85 -2.79 -4.28 13.63
C ARG A 85 -2.76 -5.64 14.33
N ARG A 86 -3.91 -6.15 14.77
CA ARG A 86 -4.02 -7.50 15.35
C ARG A 86 -3.76 -8.59 14.31
N LEU A 87 -4.27 -8.42 13.09
CA LEU A 87 -4.00 -9.36 12.00
C LEU A 87 -2.50 -9.37 11.63
N PHE A 88 -1.90 -8.18 11.56
CA PHE A 88 -0.48 -8.02 11.27
C PHE A 88 0.39 -8.74 12.30
N SER A 89 0.13 -8.56 13.61
CA SER A 89 0.95 -9.24 14.64
C SER A 89 0.78 -10.76 14.61
N ILE A 90 -0.45 -11.26 14.42
CA ILE A 90 -0.69 -12.72 14.36
C ILE A 90 -0.03 -13.34 13.13
N LEU A 91 -0.06 -12.64 11.99
CA LEU A 91 0.49 -13.17 10.74
C LEU A 91 2.02 -13.07 10.67
N HIS A 92 2.59 -11.98 11.20
CA HIS A 92 4.04 -11.81 11.28
C HIS A 92 4.68 -12.82 12.24
N ASP A 93 4.10 -13.00 13.43
CA ASP A 93 4.70 -13.80 14.51
C ASP A 93 4.60 -15.32 14.23
N LYS A 94 3.51 -15.76 13.58
CA LYS A 94 3.22 -17.19 13.36
C LYS A 94 3.64 -17.70 11.99
N PHE A 95 3.81 -16.83 10.99
CA PHE A 95 3.94 -17.23 9.59
C PHE A 95 5.18 -16.67 8.86
N LYS A 96 5.99 -15.80 9.49
CA LYS A 96 7.21 -15.18 8.88
C LYS A 96 7.00 -14.69 7.44
N LEU A 97 5.80 -14.19 7.12
CA LEU A 97 5.52 -13.73 5.76
C LEU A 97 6.20 -12.36 5.52
N PRO A 98 6.86 -12.16 4.36
CA PRO A 98 7.45 -10.88 4.00
C PRO A 98 6.41 -9.76 4.04
N ASP A 99 6.80 -8.58 4.55
CA ASP A 99 5.94 -7.40 4.66
C ASP A 99 5.30 -6.97 3.32
N VAL A 100 5.93 -7.33 2.19
CA VAL A 100 5.41 -7.09 0.84
C VAL A 100 4.08 -7.81 0.59
N LEU A 101 3.91 -9.05 1.07
CA LEU A 101 2.67 -9.80 0.90
C LEU A 101 1.53 -9.21 1.72
N LEU A 102 1.86 -8.78 2.95
CA LEU A 102 0.91 -8.09 3.82
C LEU A 102 0.43 -6.79 3.18
N MET A 103 1.36 -5.99 2.64
CA MET A 103 1.04 -4.76 1.94
C MET A 103 0.14 -5.02 0.72
N ALA A 104 0.44 -6.03 -0.09
CA ALA A 104 -0.37 -6.41 -1.24
C ALA A 104 -1.80 -6.85 -0.82
N ILE A 105 -1.92 -7.71 0.20
CA ILE A 105 -3.21 -8.18 0.70
C ILE A 105 -4.05 -7.02 1.25
N PHE A 106 -3.45 -6.06 1.96
CA PHE A 106 -4.17 -4.91 2.50
C PHE A 106 -4.49 -3.82 1.46
N SER A 107 -3.74 -3.76 0.36
CA SER A 107 -3.97 -2.79 -0.72
C SER A 107 -5.12 -3.19 -1.65
N ILE A 108 -5.45 -4.48 -1.74
CA ILE A 108 -6.47 -5.00 -2.63
C ILE A 108 -7.85 -4.98 -1.95
N LYS A 109 -8.91 -4.60 -2.68
CA LYS A 109 -10.29 -4.63 -2.15
C LYS A 109 -10.69 -6.07 -1.82
N LEU A 110 -11.38 -6.28 -0.69
CA LEU A 110 -11.84 -7.60 -0.24
C LEU A 110 -12.59 -8.39 -1.32
N LYS A 111 -13.38 -7.70 -2.16
CA LYS A 111 -14.10 -8.32 -3.30
C LYS A 111 -13.15 -8.98 -4.31
N ILE A 112 -12.06 -8.31 -4.67
CA ILE A 112 -11.07 -8.82 -5.62
C ILE A 112 -10.32 -9.99 -4.97
N TRP A 113 -9.96 -9.87 -3.70
CA TRP A 113 -9.29 -10.94 -2.96
C TRP A 113 -10.15 -12.22 -2.91
N LEU A 114 -11.46 -12.08 -2.68
CA LEU A 114 -12.41 -13.20 -2.71
C LEU A 114 -12.45 -13.90 -4.08
N ILE A 115 -12.42 -13.12 -5.17
CA ILE A 115 -12.36 -13.64 -6.54
C ILE A 115 -11.03 -14.38 -6.77
N THR A 116 -9.89 -13.79 -6.38
CA THR A 116 -8.56 -14.41 -6.55
C THR A 116 -8.43 -15.70 -5.75
N VAL A 117 -8.90 -15.73 -4.50
CA VAL A 117 -8.90 -16.94 -3.66
C VAL A 117 -9.85 -18.00 -4.23
N GLY A 118 -11.05 -17.61 -4.65
CA GLY A 118 -12.00 -18.51 -5.29
C GLY A 118 -11.43 -19.12 -6.58
N TRP A 119 -10.75 -18.31 -7.39
CA TRP A 119 -10.01 -18.77 -8.56
C TRP A 119 -8.92 -19.78 -8.17
N LEU A 120 -8.08 -19.47 -7.17
CA LEU A 120 -7.02 -20.38 -6.71
C LEU A 120 -7.55 -21.74 -6.21
N ILE A 121 -8.71 -21.76 -5.55
CA ILE A 121 -9.37 -23.00 -5.08
C ILE A 121 -9.96 -23.80 -6.25
N LEU A 122 -10.38 -23.13 -7.33
CA LEU A 122 -10.88 -23.79 -8.54
C LEU A 122 -9.77 -24.52 -9.32
N ALA A 123 -8.53 -24.04 -9.24
CA ALA A 123 -7.39 -24.64 -9.94
C ALA A 123 -7.14 -26.14 -9.61
N PRO A 124 -7.06 -26.59 -8.33
CA PRO A 124 -6.89 -28.01 -8.01
C PRO A 124 -8.11 -28.86 -8.41
N ILE A 125 -9.31 -28.28 -8.45
CA ILE A 125 -10.53 -28.97 -8.90
C ILE A 125 -10.44 -29.21 -10.42
N ALA A 126 -10.03 -28.21 -11.19
CA ALA A 126 -9.82 -28.33 -12.63
C ALA A 126 -8.72 -29.34 -12.98
N HIS A 127 -7.64 -29.38 -12.19
CA HIS A 127 -6.60 -30.38 -12.34
C HIS A 127 -7.12 -31.81 -12.09
N LYS A 128 -7.97 -32.01 -11.07
CA LYS A 128 -8.57 -33.34 -10.78
C LYS A 128 -9.52 -33.83 -11.87
N LEU A 129 -10.06 -32.92 -12.67
CA LEU A 129 -10.97 -33.21 -13.78
C LEU A 129 -10.24 -33.33 -15.13
N ASP A 130 -8.89 -33.34 -15.14
CA ASP A 130 -8.02 -33.33 -16.33
C ASP A 130 -8.25 -32.15 -17.31
N VAL A 131 -8.98 -31.12 -16.87
CA VAL A 131 -9.24 -29.88 -17.64
C VAL A 131 -8.36 -28.72 -17.18
N GLY A 132 -7.29 -29.00 -16.42
CA GLY A 132 -6.33 -28.00 -15.94
C GLY A 132 -5.80 -27.07 -17.04
N PRO A 133 -5.32 -27.59 -18.20
CA PRO A 133 -4.86 -26.75 -19.29
C PRO A 133 -5.95 -25.81 -19.83
N LEU A 134 -7.19 -26.31 -19.98
CA LEU A 134 -8.32 -25.52 -20.47
C LEU A 134 -8.71 -24.42 -19.47
N TYR A 135 -8.61 -24.68 -18.18
CA TYR A 135 -8.84 -23.70 -17.12
C TYR A 135 -7.84 -22.53 -17.19
N ILE A 136 -6.54 -22.83 -17.34
CA ILE A 136 -5.51 -21.79 -17.51
C ILE A 136 -5.70 -21.03 -18.83
N LEU A 137 -5.99 -21.74 -19.92
CA LEU A 137 -6.19 -21.14 -21.24
C LEU A 137 -7.40 -20.19 -21.23
N GLY A 138 -8.54 -20.67 -20.71
CA GLY A 138 -9.78 -19.90 -20.64
C GLY A 138 -9.64 -18.68 -19.74
N THR A 139 -9.00 -18.82 -18.57
CA THR A 139 -8.76 -17.68 -17.67
C THR A 139 -7.80 -16.67 -18.28
N GLY A 140 -6.76 -17.12 -19.00
CA GLY A 140 -5.87 -16.26 -19.78
C GLY A 140 -6.61 -15.46 -20.86
N PHE A 141 -7.46 -16.13 -21.65
CA PHE A 141 -8.29 -15.45 -22.65
C PHE A 141 -9.22 -14.42 -22.04
N VAL A 142 -9.90 -14.75 -20.92
CA VAL A 142 -10.77 -13.81 -20.22
C VAL A 142 -9.99 -12.58 -19.75
N ILE A 143 -8.78 -12.75 -19.22
CA ILE A 143 -7.92 -11.63 -18.81
C ILE A 143 -7.55 -10.78 -20.02
N ILE A 144 -7.16 -11.40 -21.14
CA ILE A 144 -6.82 -10.70 -22.38
C ILE A 144 -8.02 -9.88 -22.87
N PHE A 145 -9.20 -10.49 -22.99
CA PHE A 145 -10.41 -9.77 -23.43
C PHE A 145 -10.81 -8.65 -22.47
N TYR A 146 -10.66 -8.85 -21.16
CA TYR A 146 -10.94 -7.80 -20.18
C TYR A 146 -9.91 -6.66 -20.25
N ASN A 147 -8.66 -6.98 -20.61
CA ASN A 147 -7.57 -6.02 -20.76
C ASN A 147 -7.55 -5.33 -22.14
N LEU A 148 -8.28 -5.86 -23.13
CA LEU A 148 -8.22 -5.36 -24.51
C LEU A 148 -8.55 -3.87 -24.63
N GLY A 149 -9.38 -3.34 -23.73
CA GLY A 149 -9.62 -1.90 -23.59
C GLY A 149 -10.16 -1.22 -24.86
N HIS A 150 -10.55 0.05 -24.74
CA HIS A 150 -10.81 0.90 -25.91
C HIS A 150 -9.61 1.83 -26.03
N ARG A 151 -8.65 1.48 -26.90
CA ARG A 151 -7.50 2.35 -27.18
C ARG A 151 -7.93 3.53 -28.02
N GLN A 152 -7.51 4.72 -27.63
CA GLN A 152 -7.79 5.92 -28.40
C GLN A 152 -6.74 6.09 -29.51
N PRO A 153 -7.11 6.68 -30.66
CA PRO A 153 -6.13 7.00 -31.69
C PRO A 153 -5.06 7.94 -31.10
N GLY A 154 -3.80 7.52 -31.13
CA GLY A 154 -2.67 8.21 -30.50
C GLY A 154 -2.04 7.48 -29.32
N ASP A 155 -2.65 6.40 -28.82
CA ASP A 155 -2.02 5.56 -27.79
C ASP A 155 -0.76 4.87 -28.33
N ILE A 156 0.33 4.95 -27.55
CA ILE A 156 1.64 4.38 -27.89
C ILE A 156 1.45 2.88 -28.17
N SER A 157 1.65 2.50 -29.43
CA SER A 157 1.61 1.12 -29.87
C SER A 157 3.01 0.72 -30.30
N ALA A 158 3.29 -0.59 -30.38
CA ALA A 158 4.57 -1.04 -30.94
C ALA A 158 4.84 -0.48 -32.35
N TYR A 159 3.77 -0.08 -33.06
CA TYR A 159 3.84 0.51 -34.39
C TYR A 159 4.14 2.01 -34.39
N SER A 160 3.83 2.75 -33.31
CA SER A 160 4.14 4.18 -33.21
C SER A 160 5.65 4.45 -33.09
N ILE A 161 6.45 3.45 -32.69
CA ILE A 161 7.92 3.51 -32.71
C ILE A 161 8.46 3.70 -34.13
N PHE A 162 7.75 3.17 -35.13
CA PHE A 162 8.17 3.24 -36.54
C PHE A 162 7.37 4.27 -37.35
N ASN A 163 6.25 4.74 -36.81
CA ASN A 163 5.32 5.64 -37.48
C ASN A 163 4.62 6.53 -36.46
N GLU A 164 5.37 7.51 -35.93
CA GLU A 164 4.90 8.45 -34.89
C GLU A 164 3.67 9.24 -35.33
N ASP A 165 3.59 9.58 -36.62
CA ASP A 165 2.49 10.36 -37.19
C ASP A 165 1.24 9.52 -37.51
N PHE A 166 1.26 8.20 -37.25
CA PHE A 166 0.19 7.26 -37.61
C PHE A 166 -0.27 7.39 -39.08
N ARG A 167 0.65 7.75 -39.98
CA ARG A 167 0.33 7.88 -41.40
C ARG A 167 0.11 6.51 -42.01
N GLU A 168 -0.91 6.37 -42.81
CA GLU A 168 -1.13 5.13 -43.57
C GLU A 168 0.08 4.86 -44.47
N LEU A 169 0.54 3.61 -44.46
CA LEU A 169 1.64 3.21 -45.32
C LEU A 169 1.23 3.39 -46.80
N PRO A 170 2.13 3.93 -47.65
CA PRO A 170 1.88 3.92 -49.08
C PRO A 170 1.74 2.46 -49.55
N GLY A 171 0.61 2.13 -50.17
CA GLY A 171 0.29 0.77 -50.65
C GLY A 171 -0.68 -0.03 -49.77
N THR A 172 -1.08 0.44 -48.59
CA THR A 172 -2.20 -0.18 -47.85
C THR A 172 -3.54 0.29 -48.42
N LEU A 173 -4.47 -0.65 -48.58
CA LEU A 173 -5.81 -0.41 -49.09
C LEU A 173 -6.60 0.42 -48.06
N ASN A 174 -6.78 1.71 -48.35
CA ASN A 174 -7.59 2.63 -47.54
C ASN A 174 -8.99 2.73 -48.17
N ALA A 175 -10.03 2.58 -47.35
CA ALA A 175 -11.42 2.73 -47.77
C ALA A 175 -11.71 4.09 -48.42
N ASP A 176 -11.12 5.18 -47.93
CA ASP A 176 -11.31 6.53 -48.50
C ASP A 176 -10.64 6.68 -49.86
N ARG A 177 -9.50 5.99 -50.07
CA ARG A 177 -8.84 5.94 -51.38
C ARG A 177 -9.64 5.07 -52.34
N LEU A 178 -10.08 3.90 -51.88
CA LEU A 178 -10.91 2.99 -52.66
C LEU A 178 -12.18 3.71 -53.10
N ASP A 179 -12.94 4.32 -52.19
CA ASP A 179 -14.18 5.05 -52.49
C ASP A 179 -13.96 6.19 -53.48
N ARG A 180 -12.85 6.94 -53.34
CA ARG A 180 -12.47 7.98 -54.29
C ARG A 180 -12.12 7.42 -55.65
N ASP A 181 -11.41 6.31 -55.73
CA ASP A 181 -11.03 5.66 -56.98
C ASP A 181 -12.27 5.06 -57.68
N ILE A 182 -13.24 4.51 -56.91
CA ILE A 182 -14.57 4.12 -57.41
C ILE A 182 -15.28 5.32 -58.02
N ARG A 183 -15.33 6.43 -57.28
CA ARG A 183 -16.04 7.64 -57.70
C ARG A 183 -15.39 8.33 -58.90
N ASN A 184 -14.07 8.23 -59.00
CA ASN A 184 -13.28 8.80 -60.10
C ASN A 184 -13.14 7.85 -61.29
N GLY A 185 -13.69 6.62 -61.21
CA GLY A 185 -13.63 5.63 -62.28
C GLY A 185 -12.23 5.10 -62.58
N GLN A 186 -11.31 5.17 -61.62
CA GLN A 186 -9.96 4.63 -61.74
C GLN A 186 -9.92 3.23 -61.12
N PHE A 187 -10.15 2.21 -61.94
CA PHE A 187 -9.96 0.79 -61.61
C PHE A 187 -9.14 0.10 -62.68
#